data_AF-A0A934H0J9-F1
#
_entry.id   AF-A0A934H0J9-F1
#
_cell.length_a   1.000
_cell.length_b   1.000
_cell.length_c   1.000
_cell.angle_alpha   90.00
_cell.angle_beta   90.00
_cell.angle_gamma   90.00
#
_symmetry.space_group_name_H-M   'P 1'
#
loop_
_entity.id
_entity.type
_entity.pdbx_description
1 polymer ?
#
loop_
_entity_poly.entity_id
_entity_poly.type
_entity_poly.pdbx_seq_one_letter_code
_entity_poly.pdbx_strand_id
1 'polypeptide(L)'
;MEVAEAAVYDPYKAGIHPIVFIAANDQKWWNDNLPESWRPSNVSQVELVAVLRFINDQIESRQYRMPGGGLVAVRSYRVDTEVMLREARTGNMVATTLFRGGPSPALPHRIPAGTQAFYGDIVAYEIVELWLKDYVEK
;
A
#
# COMPACT_ATOMS: atom_id res chain seq x y z
N MET A 1 -11.25 -5.70 10.96
CA MET A 1 -10.33 -6.61 11.66
C MET A 1 -10.15 -6.04 13.05
N GLU A 2 -10.44 -6.83 14.07
CA GLU A 2 -10.29 -6.46 15.48
C GLU A 2 -9.43 -7.55 16.14
N VAL A 3 -8.56 -7.16 17.06
CA VAL A 3 -7.70 -8.08 17.80
C VAL A 3 -7.85 -7.75 19.27
N ALA A 4 -8.69 -8.49 19.99
CA ALA A 4 -9.08 -8.14 21.35
C ALA A 4 -7.88 -8.06 22.32
N GLU A 5 -6.84 -8.83 22.04
CA GLU A 5 -5.57 -8.90 22.77
C GLU A 5 -4.67 -7.69 22.53
N ALA A 6 -4.92 -6.88 21.49
CA ALA A 6 -4.13 -5.71 21.14
C ALA A 6 -4.29 -4.57 22.15
N ALA A 7 -3.28 -3.69 22.20
CA ALA A 7 -3.28 -2.53 23.07
C ALA A 7 -4.30 -1.47 22.60
N VAL A 8 -4.76 -0.66 23.54
CA VAL A 8 -5.64 0.49 23.25
C VAL A 8 -4.79 1.61 22.69
N TYR A 9 -5.17 2.11 21.52
CA TYR A 9 -4.61 3.35 20.98
C TYR A 9 -5.19 4.56 21.71
N ASP A 10 -4.33 5.45 22.19
CA ASP A 10 -4.72 6.73 22.79
C ASP A 10 -3.95 7.86 22.10
N PRO A 11 -4.59 8.67 21.22
CA PRO A 11 -3.90 9.71 20.45
C PRO A 11 -3.38 10.88 21.29
N TYR A 12 -3.70 10.94 22.59
CA TYR A 12 -3.25 11.98 23.52
C TYR A 12 -2.13 11.49 24.45
N LYS A 13 -1.84 10.19 24.46
CA LYS A 13 -0.74 9.61 25.22
C LYS A 13 0.56 9.83 24.44
N ALA A 14 1.47 10.60 25.01
CA ALA A 14 2.78 10.82 24.40
C ALA A 14 3.58 9.51 24.26
N GLY A 15 4.37 9.41 23.20
CA GLY A 15 5.25 8.28 22.92
C GLY A 15 5.02 7.66 21.53
N ILE A 16 5.53 6.44 21.39
CA ILE A 16 5.43 5.68 20.14
C ILE A 16 4.27 4.69 20.25
N HIS A 17 3.36 4.73 19.27
CA HIS A 17 2.23 3.82 19.15
C HIS A 17 2.55 2.69 18.17
N PRO A 18 2.81 1.45 18.64
CA PRO A 18 3.29 0.38 17.75
C PRO A 18 2.27 0.01 16.68
N ILE A 19 2.77 -0.22 15.47
CA ILE A 19 1.96 -0.43 14.27
C ILE A 19 2.41 -1.66 13.49
N VAL A 20 1.48 -2.29 12.79
CA VAL A 20 1.75 -3.32 11.78
C VAL A 20 1.03 -3.01 10.48
N PHE A 21 1.63 -3.39 9.35
CA PHE A 21 0.99 -3.36 8.04
C PHE A 21 0.32 -4.68 7.69
N ILE A 22 -0.86 -4.58 7.09
CA ILE A 22 -1.59 -5.73 6.53
C ILE A 22 -2.01 -5.39 5.11
N ALA A 23 -1.71 -6.27 4.17
CA ALA A 23 -2.10 -6.14 2.78
C ALA A 23 -2.72 -7.46 2.31
N ALA A 24 -3.57 -7.40 1.28
CA ALA A 24 -4.16 -8.60 0.67
C ALA A 24 -3.11 -9.49 -0.04
N ASN A 25 -1.99 -8.90 -0.46
CA ASN A 25 -0.85 -9.58 -1.05
C ASN A 25 0.31 -9.62 -0.05
N ASP A 26 1.24 -10.57 -0.20
CA ASP A 26 2.46 -10.59 0.62
C ASP A 26 3.27 -9.31 0.38
N GLN A 27 3.20 -8.41 1.35
CA GLN A 27 3.92 -7.14 1.40
C GLN A 27 4.71 -7.06 2.70
N LYS A 28 5.28 -8.21 3.13
CA LYS A 28 6.11 -8.31 4.33
C LYS A 28 7.20 -7.24 4.39
N TRP A 29 7.70 -6.79 3.23
CA TRP A 29 8.72 -5.74 3.16
C TRP A 29 8.31 -4.42 3.82
N TRP A 30 7.02 -4.05 3.86
CA TRP A 30 6.57 -2.86 4.61
C TRP A 30 6.80 -3.00 6.11
N ASN A 31 6.51 -4.18 6.67
CA ASN A 31 6.81 -4.48 8.07
C ASN A 31 8.32 -4.60 8.32
N ASP A 32 9.08 -5.12 7.35
CA ASP A 32 10.53 -5.26 7.45
C ASP A 32 11.28 -3.92 7.37
N ASN A 33 10.64 -2.86 6.87
CA ASN A 33 11.18 -1.50 6.80
C ASN A 33 10.70 -0.57 7.92
N LEU A 34 9.80 -1.03 8.82
CA LEU A 34 9.36 -0.23 9.97
C LEU A 34 10.55 0.20 10.85
N PRO A 35 10.59 1.43 11.37
CA PRO A 35 11.50 1.79 12.45
C PRO A 35 11.41 0.80 13.60
N GLU A 36 12.53 0.44 14.22
CA GLU A 36 12.55 -0.55 15.31
C GLU A 36 11.65 -0.13 16.48
N SER A 37 11.59 1.16 16.78
CA SER A 37 10.73 1.73 17.82
C SER A 37 9.23 1.57 17.54
N TRP A 38 8.84 1.44 16.27
CA TRP A 38 7.44 1.29 15.87
C TRP A 38 6.99 -0.18 15.87
N ARG A 39 7.95 -1.12 15.92
CA ARG A 39 7.67 -2.55 15.81
C ARG A 39 7.20 -3.11 17.15
N PRO A 40 5.98 -3.67 17.21
CA PRO A 40 5.56 -4.41 18.39
C PRO A 40 6.34 -5.72 18.49
N SER A 41 6.76 -6.08 19.70
CA SER A 41 7.41 -7.37 19.97
C SER A 41 6.40 -8.53 20.03
N ASN A 42 5.13 -8.22 20.25
CA ASN A 42 4.02 -9.19 20.29
C ASN A 42 2.67 -8.49 20.04
N VAL A 43 1.63 -9.28 19.83
CA VAL A 43 0.28 -8.79 19.50
C VAL A 43 -0.27 -7.83 20.56
N SER A 44 0.03 -8.06 21.85
CA SER A 44 -0.50 -7.24 22.94
C SER A 44 0.06 -5.83 23.01
N GLN A 45 1.12 -5.54 22.25
CA GLN A 45 1.71 -4.22 22.12
C GLN A 45 1.23 -3.46 20.88
N VAL A 46 0.58 -4.14 19.94
CA VAL A 46 0.07 -3.50 18.72
C VAL A 46 -1.05 -2.54 19.13
N GLU A 47 -0.94 -1.28 18.76
CA GLU A 47 -2.00 -0.28 18.98
C GLU A 47 -2.69 0.08 17.67
N LEU A 48 -1.94 0.08 16.56
CA LEU A 48 -2.40 0.49 15.24
C LEU A 48 -2.19 -0.60 14.18
N VAL A 49 -3.07 -0.61 13.18
CA VAL A 49 -2.97 -1.45 11.99
C VAL A 49 -3.13 -0.58 10.75
N ALA A 50 -2.12 -0.54 9.88
CA ALA A 50 -2.21 0.07 8.57
C ALA A 50 -2.63 -0.98 7.54
N VAL A 51 -3.85 -0.87 7.02
CA VAL A 51 -4.36 -1.74 5.96
C VAL A 51 -4.04 -1.11 4.60
N LEU A 52 -3.29 -1.81 3.78
CA LEU A 52 -2.89 -1.39 2.44
C LEU A 52 -3.82 -1.97 1.38
N ARG A 53 -4.29 -1.10 0.47
CA ARG A 53 -5.03 -1.50 -0.72
C ARG A 53 -4.42 -0.84 -1.95
N PHE A 54 -4.06 -1.67 -2.94
CA PHE A 54 -3.54 -1.21 -4.22
C PHE A 54 -4.68 -1.06 -5.23
N ILE A 55 -4.71 0.08 -5.91
CA ILE A 55 -5.74 0.45 -6.87
C ILE A 55 -5.05 0.67 -8.22
N ASN A 56 -5.37 -0.19 -9.19
CA ASN A 56 -4.84 -0.08 -10.54
C ASN A 56 -5.73 0.86 -11.37
N ASP A 57 -5.30 2.11 -11.50
CA ASP A 57 -5.98 3.14 -12.31
C ASP A 57 -5.50 3.06 -13.77
N GLN A 58 -6.40 2.79 -14.71
CA GLN A 58 -6.02 2.62 -16.11
C GLN A 58 -5.76 3.97 -16.77
N ILE A 59 -4.53 4.20 -17.22
CA ILE A 59 -4.10 5.47 -17.80
C ILE A 59 -4.19 5.45 -19.33
N GLU A 60 -3.77 4.35 -19.95
CA GLU A 60 -3.74 4.21 -21.42
C GLU A 60 -4.13 2.78 -21.82
N SER A 61 -4.65 2.62 -23.03
CA SER A 61 -4.88 1.33 -23.67
C SER A 61 -4.57 1.44 -25.15
N ARG A 62 -3.77 0.51 -25.69
CA ARG A 62 -3.38 0.47 -27.11
C ARG A 62 -3.51 -0.93 -27.66
N GLN A 63 -3.96 -1.03 -28.91
CA GLN A 63 -3.99 -2.29 -29.64
C GLN A 63 -2.68 -2.51 -30.41
N TYR A 64 -2.14 -3.72 -30.31
CA TYR A 64 -0.94 -4.17 -31.01
C TYR A 64 -1.30 -5.30 -31.96
N ARG A 65 -0.74 -5.23 -33.16
CA ARG A 65 -0.82 -6.32 -34.13
C ARG A 65 0.31 -7.30 -33.87
N MET A 66 -0.06 -8.52 -33.54
CA MET A 66 0.90 -9.60 -33.27
C MET A 66 1.36 -10.26 -34.57
N PRO A 67 2.58 -10.84 -34.57
CA PRO A 67 2.98 -11.78 -35.62
C PRO A 67 1.97 -12.94 -35.66
N GLY A 68 1.22 -13.07 -36.76
CA GLY A 68 0.08 -13.99 -36.87
C GLY A 68 -1.29 -13.32 -37.07
N GLY A 69 -1.34 -11.98 -37.08
CA GLY A 69 -2.54 -11.22 -37.49
C GLY A 69 -3.54 -10.92 -36.37
N GLY A 70 -3.36 -11.50 -35.18
CA GLY A 70 -4.17 -11.19 -34.00
C GLY A 70 -3.93 -9.77 -33.47
N LEU A 71 -4.97 -9.17 -32.88
CA LEU A 71 -4.88 -7.92 -32.14
C LEU A 71 -4.88 -8.20 -30.64
N VAL A 72 -3.96 -7.58 -29.90
CA VAL A 72 -3.91 -7.62 -28.44
C VAL A 72 -4.05 -6.21 -27.89
N ALA A 73 -4.99 -6.00 -26.97
CA ALA A 73 -5.08 -4.76 -26.23
C ALA A 73 -4.14 -4.83 -25.02
N VAL A 74 -3.19 -3.89 -24.96
CA VAL A 74 -2.29 -3.72 -23.82
C VAL A 74 -2.62 -2.43 -23.10
N ARG A 75 -2.68 -2.51 -21.78
CA ARG A 75 -3.08 -1.40 -20.90
C ARG A 75 -1.90 -0.91 -20.07
N SER A 76 -1.92 0.37 -19.72
CA SER A 76 -0.96 0.99 -18.81
C SER A 76 -1.72 1.43 -17.57
N TYR A 77 -1.23 1.06 -16.38
CA TYR A 77 -1.89 1.32 -15.11
C TYR A 77 -0.98 2.10 -14.15
N ARG A 78 -1.50 3.15 -13.52
CA ARG A 78 -0.90 3.72 -12.31
C ARG A 78 -1.37 2.90 -11.11
N VAL A 79 -0.46 2.60 -10.19
CA VAL A 79 -0.76 1.81 -8.99
C VAL A 79 -0.87 2.73 -7.79
N ASP A 80 -2.07 3.23 -7.52
CA ASP A 80 -2.34 4.05 -6.34
C ASP A 80 -2.43 3.16 -5.10
N THR A 81 -2.05 3.70 -3.95
CA THR A 81 -2.02 2.98 -2.67
C THR A 81 -2.90 3.70 -1.66
N GLU A 82 -4.02 3.07 -1.31
CA GLU A 82 -4.89 3.49 -0.22
C GLU A 82 -4.38 2.89 1.09
N VAL A 83 -4.15 3.74 2.08
CA VAL A 83 -3.70 3.34 3.42
C VAL A 83 -4.81 3.70 4.40
N MET A 84 -5.40 2.68 5.01
CA MET A 84 -6.41 2.83 6.06
C MET A 84 -5.77 2.52 7.40
N LEU A 85 -5.60 3.53 8.24
CA LEU A 85 -5.12 3.37 9.60
C LEU A 85 -6.29 3.05 10.52
N ARG A 86 -6.17 1.95 11.26
CA ARG A 86 -7.19 1.46 12.18
C ARG A 86 -6.60 1.19 13.56
N GLU A 87 -7.41 1.37 14.59
CA GLU A 87 -7.10 0.86 15.92
C GLU A 87 -7.07 -0.67 15.88
N ALA A 88 -6.02 -1.28 16.40
CA ALA A 88 -5.85 -2.72 16.37
C ALA A 88 -6.94 -3.44 17.18
N ARG A 89 -7.24 -2.90 18.36
CA ARG A 89 -8.17 -3.53 19.31
C ARG A 89 -9.63 -3.48 18.87
N THR A 90 -10.07 -2.34 18.36
CA THR A 90 -11.49 -2.07 18.03
C THR A 90 -11.78 -2.16 16.54
N GLY A 91 -10.76 -2.08 15.68
CA GLY A 91 -10.90 -1.97 14.24
C GLY A 91 -11.42 -0.62 13.75
N ASN A 92 -11.65 0.34 14.66
CA ASN A 92 -12.12 1.68 14.32
C ASN A 92 -11.14 2.40 13.39
N MET A 93 -11.67 3.17 12.44
CA MET A 93 -10.83 3.91 11.51
C MET A 93 -10.31 5.18 12.18
N VAL A 94 -9.00 5.31 12.25
CA VAL A 94 -8.29 6.48 12.77
C VAL A 94 -8.11 7.50 11.65
N ALA A 95 -7.62 7.05 10.51
CA ALA A 95 -7.37 7.91 9.35
C ALA A 95 -7.35 7.09 8.06
N THR A 96 -7.51 7.77 6.93
CA THR A 96 -7.34 7.18 5.61
C THR A 96 -6.69 8.20 4.68
N THR A 97 -5.88 7.71 3.75
CA THR A 97 -5.27 8.53 2.71
C THR A 97 -5.06 7.71 1.45
N LEU A 98 -5.07 8.39 0.31
CA LEU A 98 -4.81 7.81 -1.00
C LEU A 98 -3.52 8.42 -1.56
N PHE A 99 -2.47 7.62 -1.63
CA PHE A 99 -1.22 8.01 -2.28
C PHE A 99 -1.27 7.64 -3.76
N ARG A 100 -0.95 8.61 -4.61
CA ARG A 100 -0.79 8.35 -6.04
C ARG A 100 0.53 7.62 -6.29
N GLY A 101 0.45 6.55 -7.08
CA GLY A 101 1.62 5.81 -7.54
C GLY A 101 2.49 6.63 -8.48
N GLY A 102 3.67 6.10 -8.78
CA GLY A 102 4.58 6.68 -9.75
C GLY A 102 4.00 6.67 -11.18
N PRO A 103 4.62 7.42 -12.11
CA PRO A 103 4.17 7.46 -13.49
C PRO A 103 4.19 6.05 -14.10
N SER A 104 3.11 5.67 -14.79
CA SER A 104 3.11 4.43 -15.56
C SER A 104 3.93 4.63 -16.84
N PRO A 105 4.77 3.66 -17.25
CA PRO A 105 5.54 3.80 -18.48
C PRO A 105 4.60 3.94 -19.69
N ALA A 106 5.01 4.80 -20.62
CA ALA A 106 4.30 5.00 -21.87
C ALA A 106 4.26 3.69 -22.67
N LEU A 107 3.14 3.41 -23.33
CA LEU A 107 3.00 2.23 -24.14
C LEU A 107 3.97 2.29 -25.36
N PRO A 108 4.90 1.32 -25.50
CA PRO A 108 5.91 1.35 -26.56
C PRO A 108 5.29 1.14 -27.96
N HIS A 109 6.08 1.28 -29.02
CA HIS A 109 5.60 0.96 -30.38
C HIS A 109 5.56 -0.55 -30.66
N ARG A 110 6.38 -1.32 -29.95
CA ARG A 110 6.46 -2.78 -30.03
C ARG A 110 6.40 -3.35 -28.63
N ILE A 111 5.68 -4.45 -28.46
CA ILE A 111 5.58 -5.17 -27.20
C ILE A 111 6.21 -6.55 -27.33
N PRO A 112 6.83 -7.08 -26.26
CA PRO A 112 7.15 -8.49 -26.15
C PRO A 112 5.90 -9.36 -26.32
N ALA A 113 6.10 -10.61 -26.77
CA ALA A 113 4.99 -11.56 -26.86
C ALA A 113 4.43 -11.87 -25.46
N GLY A 114 3.10 -11.90 -25.34
CA GLY A 114 2.42 -12.17 -24.07
C GLY A 114 2.24 -10.97 -23.15
N THR A 115 2.71 -9.78 -23.52
CA THR A 115 2.46 -8.56 -22.74
C THR A 115 0.97 -8.22 -22.74
N GLN A 116 0.39 -8.06 -21.55
CA GLN A 116 -1.02 -7.67 -21.36
C GLN A 116 -1.16 -6.30 -20.69
N ALA A 117 -0.20 -5.94 -19.84
CA ALA A 117 -0.23 -4.69 -19.10
C ALA A 117 1.18 -4.19 -18.77
N PHE A 118 1.26 -2.88 -18.56
CA PHE A 118 2.36 -2.20 -17.89
C PHE A 118 1.83 -1.56 -16.61
N TYR A 119 2.60 -1.65 -15.54
CA TYR A 119 2.27 -1.06 -14.24
C TYR A 119 3.32 -0.01 -13.90
N GLY A 120 2.86 1.13 -13.41
CA GLY A 120 3.72 2.14 -12.79
C GLY A 120 4.21 1.70 -11.42
N ASP A 121 5.02 2.56 -10.82
CA ASP A 121 5.61 2.28 -9.51
C ASP A 121 4.56 2.35 -8.40
N ILE A 122 4.69 1.43 -7.44
CA ILE A 122 3.96 1.49 -6.16
C ILE A 122 4.50 2.68 -5.37
N VAL A 123 3.66 3.28 -4.50
CA VAL A 123 4.13 4.34 -3.59
C VAL A 123 5.31 3.84 -2.76
N ALA A 124 6.33 4.68 -2.62
CA ALA A 124 7.48 4.41 -1.77
C ALA A 124 7.07 4.36 -0.29
N TYR A 125 7.71 3.49 0.50
CA TYR A 125 7.43 3.32 1.92
C TYR A 125 7.60 4.63 2.69
N GLU A 126 8.64 5.38 2.37
CA GLU A 126 9.05 6.61 3.05
C GLU A 126 7.96 7.70 2.98
N ILE A 127 7.19 7.74 1.89
CA ILE A 127 6.07 8.68 1.74
C ILE A 127 4.95 8.35 2.74
N VAL A 128 4.67 7.06 2.90
CA VAL A 128 3.63 6.59 3.83
C VAL A 128 4.12 6.67 5.27
N GLU A 129 5.39 6.37 5.53
CA GLU A 129 6.02 6.53 6.84
C GLU A 129 5.91 7.97 7.34
N LEU A 130 6.22 8.96 6.48
CA LEU A 130 6.08 10.37 6.82
C LEU A 130 4.66 10.74 7.23
N TRP A 131 3.64 10.19 6.56
CA TRP A 131 2.25 10.40 6.95
C TRP A 131 1.88 9.67 8.25
N LEU A 132 2.43 8.48 8.47
CA LEU A 132 2.18 7.70 9.69
C LEU A 132 2.77 8.33 10.95
N LYS A 133 3.85 9.12 10.83
CA LYS A 133 4.46 9.83 11.96
C LYS A 133 3.45 10.66 12.76
N ASP A 134 2.51 11.31 12.08
CA ASP A 134 1.47 12.12 12.73
C ASP A 134 0.56 11.32 13.68
N TYR A 135 0.54 10.00 13.58
CA TYR A 135 -0.28 9.10 14.37
C TYR A 135 0.55 8.19 15.29
N VAL A 136 1.74 7.81 14.86
CA VAL A 136 2.62 6.90 15.57
C VAL A 136 3.50 7.63 16.58
N GLU A 137 3.93 8.86 16.30
CA GLU A 137 4.85 9.64 17.14
C GLU A 137 4.11 10.83 17.77
N LYS A 138 3.52 10.62 18.95
CA LYS A 138 2.73 11.63 19.69
C LYS A 138 3.49 12.31 20.82
#